data_AF-A0A2N2G1R7-F1
#
_entry.id   AF-A0A2N2G1R7-F1
#
_cell.length_a   1.000
_cell.length_b   1.000
_cell.length_c   1.000
_cell.angle_alpha   90.00
_cell.angle_beta   90.00
_cell.angle_gamma   90.00
#
_symmetry.space_group_name_H-M   'P 1'
#
loop_
_entity.id
_entity.type
_entity.pdbx_description
1 polymer ?
#
loop_
_entity_poly.entity_id
_entity_poly.type
_entity_poly.pdbx_seq_one_letter_code
_entity_poly.pdbx_strand_id
1 'polypeptide(L)' 'ENQTNINFFIGGAFGFERDFLKKCNAIVTLSDLTMAHKIANLVLQEQIFRSLCILNNHPYHK' A
#
# COMPACT_ATOMS: atom_id res chain seq x y z
N GLU A 1 13.67 13.17 18.28
CA GLU A 1 13.32 11.83 17.78
C GLU A 1 12.92 11.97 16.32
N ASN A 2 13.64 11.36 15.37
CA ASN A 2 13.31 11.47 13.95
C ASN A 2 12.19 10.48 13.62
N GLN A 3 10.96 11.00 13.48
CA GLN A 3 9.82 10.19 13.08
C GLN A 3 9.77 10.13 11.55
N THR A 4 10.12 8.97 10.99
CA THR A 4 9.97 8.71 9.55
C THR A 4 8.53 8.32 9.26
N ASN A 5 7.76 9.24 8.69
CA ASN A 5 6.37 9.00 8.30
C ASN A 5 6.32 8.46 6.86
N ILE A 6 5.61 7.35 6.66
CA ILE A 6 5.30 6.79 5.34
C ILE A 6 3.80 6.93 5.10
N ASN A 7 3.43 7.61 4.01
CA ASN A 7 2.03 7.83 3.65
C ASN A 7 1.68 6.99 2.42
N PHE A 8 0.63 6.18 2.54
CA PHE A 8 0.05 5.46 1.41
C PHE A 8 -1.22 6.18 0.94
N PHE A 9 -1.41 6.26 -0.37
CA PHE A 9 -2.56 6.94 -0.99
C PHE A 9 -3.33 5.93 -1.84
N ILE A 10 -4.65 5.86 -1.66
CA ILE A 10 -5.55 5.02 -2.45
C ILE A 10 -6.53 5.92 -3.19
N GLY A 11 -6.56 5.78 -4.51
CA GLY A 11 -7.42 6.59 -5.37
C GLY A 11 -8.89 6.23 -5.24
N GLY A 12 -9.76 7.18 -5.62
CA GLY A 12 -11.18 6.92 -5.81
C GLY A 12 -11.46 6.14 -7.09
N ALA A 13 -12.72 6.13 -7.54
CA ALA A 13 -13.16 5.38 -8.73
C ALA A 13 -12.39 5.73 -10.02
N PHE A 14 -11.87 6.96 -10.13
CA PHE A 14 -11.12 7.45 -11.30
C PHE A 14 -9.59 7.40 -11.12
N GLY A 15 -9.10 6.88 -9.99
CA GLY A 15 -7.66 6.84 -9.71
C GLY A 15 -7.05 8.22 -9.40
N PHE A 16 -5.75 8.34 -9.61
CA PHE A 16 -4.99 9.58 -9.39
C PHE A 16 -4.64 10.26 -10.72
N GLU A 17 -4.58 11.59 -10.68
CA GLU A 17 -4.00 12.37 -11.77
C GLU A 17 -2.51 12.07 -11.93
N ARG A 18 -2.02 12.12 -13.18
CA ARG A 18 -0.61 11.82 -13.49
C ARG A 18 0.36 12.73 -12.73
N ASP A 19 0.01 13.99 -12.53
CA ASP A 19 0.86 14.95 -11.83
C ASP A 19 0.92 14.71 -10.32
N PHE A 20 -0.09 14.06 -9.74
CA PHE A 20 -0.01 13.57 -8.37
C PHE A 20 0.95 12.39 -8.27
N LEU A 21 0.82 11.41 -9.16
CA LEU A 21 1.69 10.23 -9.18
C LEU A 21 3.18 10.58 -9.35
N LYS A 22 3.51 11.61 -10.13
CA LYS A 22 4.88 12.13 -10.28
C LYS A 22 5.49 12.67 -8.99
N LYS A 23 4.67 13.04 -8.00
CA LYS A 23 5.13 13.54 -6.68
C LYS A 23 5.39 12.41 -5.69
N CYS A 24 4.88 11.20 -5.96
CA CYS A 24 5.07 10.05 -5.09
C CYS A 24 6.49 9.49 -5.24
N ASN A 25 7.10 9.06 -4.13
CA ASN A 25 8.42 8.43 -4.16
C ASN A 25 8.40 7.05 -4.85
N ALA A 26 7.26 6.36 -4.80
CA ALA A 26 7.06 5.07 -5.42
C ALA A 26 5.58 4.87 -5.81
N ILE A 27 5.36 4.03 -6.82
CA ILE A 27 4.04 3.52 -7.20
C ILE A 27 4.06 2.01 -6.94
N VAL A 28 3.08 1.53 -6.18
CA VAL A 28 2.96 0.11 -5.80
C VAL A 28 1.71 -0.48 -6.43
N THR A 29 1.87 -1.55 -7.20
CA THR A 29 0.78 -2.32 -7.80
C THR A 29 0.44 -3.50 -6.89
N LEU A 30 -0.79 -3.58 -6.37
CA LEU A 30 -1.24 -4.72 -5.57
C LEU A 30 -1.58 -5.95 -6.41
N SER A 31 -1.98 -5.73 -7.67
CA SER A 31 -2.39 -6.76 -8.65
C SER A 31 -2.59 -6.09 -10.02
N ASP A 32 -2.62 -6.89 -11.09
CA ASP A 32 -3.08 -6.46 -12.42
C ASP A 32 -4.61 -6.29 -12.51
N LEU A 33 -5.36 -6.67 -11.45
CA LEU A 33 -6.81 -6.51 -11.36
C LEU A 33 -7.22 -5.12 -10.87
N THR A 34 -8.34 -4.61 -11.39
CA THR A 34 -9.00 -3.41 -10.84
C THR A 34 -9.78 -3.77 -9.58
N MET A 35 -9.31 -3.28 -8.43
CA MET A 35 -9.97 -3.49 -7.13
C MET A 35 -10.86 -2.30 -6.75
N ALA A 36 -11.99 -2.56 -6.10
CA ALA A 36 -12.73 -1.51 -5.41
C ALA A 36 -11.87 -0.90 -4.30
N HIS A 37 -11.90 0.43 -4.14
CA HIS A 37 -10.98 1.17 -3.24
C HIS A 37 -10.96 0.62 -1.80
N LYS A 38 -12.11 0.19 -1.24
CA LYS A 38 -12.15 -0.41 0.11
C LYS A 38 -11.42 -1.74 0.19
N ILE A 39 -11.51 -2.56 -0.86
CA ILE A 39 -10.80 -3.84 -0.95
C ILE A 39 -9.30 -3.60 -1.14
N ALA A 40 -8.91 -2.67 -2.00
CA ALA A 40 -7.51 -2.27 -2.16
C ALA A 40 -6.90 -1.81 -0.82
N ASN A 41 -7.65 -1.06 0.00
CA ASN A 41 -7.20 -0.64 1.32
C ASN A 41 -7.00 -1.82 2.27
N LEU A 42 -7.96 -2.75 2.33
CA LEU A 42 -7.86 -3.94 3.17
C LEU A 42 -6.64 -4.80 2.76
N VAL A 43 -6.45 -5.02 1.46
CA VAL A 43 -5.32 -5.78 0.93
C VAL A 43 -4.00 -5.10 1.26
N LEU A 44 -3.90 -3.77 1.08
CA LEU A 44 -2.71 -3.01 1.43
C LEU A 44 -2.35 -3.16 2.91
N GLN A 45 -3.34 -2.99 3.80
CA GLN A 45 -3.14 -3.11 5.25
C GLN A 45 -2.66 -4.53 5.64
N GLU A 46 -3.25 -5.55 5.05
CA GLU A 46 -2.83 -6.94 5.25
C GLU A 46 -1.38 -7.14 4.78
N GLN A 47 -1.01 -6.64 3.60
CA GLN A 47 0.36 -6.76 3.09
C GLN A 47 1.38 -6.00 3.94
N ILE A 48 1.04 -4.85 4.50
CA ILE A 48 1.89 -4.14 5.47
C ILE A 48 2.07 -5.01 6.72
N PHE A 49 0.98 -5.54 7.29
CA PHE A 49 1.05 -6.42 8.44
C PHE A 49 1.91 -7.66 8.16
N ARG A 50 1.70 -8.33 7.02
CA ARG A 50 2.50 -9.47 6.58
C ARG A 50 3.98 -9.14 6.47
N SER A 51 4.31 -7.98 5.89
CA SER A 51 5.70 -7.52 5.76
C SER A 51 6.34 -7.33 7.13
N LEU A 52 5.63 -6.74 8.09
CA LEU A 52 6.09 -6.62 9.47
C LEU A 52 6.28 -7.99 10.13
N CYS A 53 5.36 -8.94 9.93
CA CYS A 53 5.51 -10.30 10.43
C CYS A 53 6.77 -10.98 9.86
N ILE A 54 7.03 -10.84 8.56
CA ILE A 54 8.24 -11.38 7.91
C ILE A 54 9.50 -10.77 8.54
N LEU A 55 9.55 -9.44 8.68
CA LEU A 55 10.69 -8.74 9.29
C LEU A 55 10.94 -9.16 10.75
N ASN A 56 9.89 -9.57 11.47
CA ASN A 56 9.97 -10.01 12.85
C ASN A 56 10.04 -11.54 13.02
N ASN A 57 10.25 -12.31 11.94
CA ASN A 57 10.28 -13.77 11.97
C ASN A 57 9.01 -14.41 12.60
N HIS A 58 7.86 -13.74 12.48
CA HIS A 58 6.59 -14.23 13.00
C HIS A 58 5.95 -15.25 12.03
N PRO A 59 5.39 -16.38 12.48
CA PRO A 59 4.92 -17.48 11.63
C PRO A 59 3.59 -17.21 10.90
N TYR A 60 3.22 -15.95 10.73
CA TYR A 60 1.97 -15.56 10.06
C TYR A 60 2.05 -15.82 8.54
N HIS A 61 3.20 -15.49 7.95
CA HIS A 61 3.50 -15.85 6.58
C HIS A 61 3.98 -17.30 6.56
N LYS A 62 3.34 -18.13 5.74
CA LYS A 62 3.66 -19.54 5.53
C LYS A 62 4.09 -19.74 4.09
#